data_AF-A0A0G2YJF8-F1
#
_entry.id   AF-A0A0G2YJF8-F1
#
_cell.length_a   1.000
_cell.length_b   1.000
_cell.length_c   1.000
_cell.angle_alpha   90.00
_cell.angle_beta   90.00
_cell.angle_gamma   90.00
#
_symmetry.space_group_name_H-M   'P 1'
#
loop_
_entity.id
_entity.type
_entity.pdbx_description
1 polymer ?
#
loop_
_entity_poly.entity_id
_entity_poly.type
_entity_poly.pdbx_seq_one_letter_code
_entity_poly.pdbx_strand_id
1 'polypeptide(L)'
;MTKKSSHGRRGLYNRESTEALLALHASGKTILQVCKQSGIKADTYFQWLERDKDGLKERHRRAKELYAEWLNDRIDEIIVAPLSEEEKNHPQAIKLREVFVKKKMWELEKRHRHVYGNHVSVEQKHTIDLKPLMDRVQ
;
A
#
# COMPACT_ATOMS: atom_id res chain seq x y z
N MET A 1 -15.17 -46.85 -11.19
CA MET A 1 -14.94 -45.46 -11.64
C MET A 1 -14.50 -44.62 -10.45
N THR A 2 -13.19 -44.41 -10.30
CA THR A 2 -12.61 -43.67 -9.17
C THR A 2 -12.74 -42.17 -9.41
N LYS A 3 -13.62 -41.50 -8.65
CA LYS A 3 -13.70 -40.04 -8.58
C LYS A 3 -12.41 -39.50 -7.97
N LYS A 4 -11.49 -39.00 -8.81
CA LYS A 4 -10.31 -38.25 -8.35
C LYS A 4 -10.78 -36.91 -7.77
N SER A 5 -10.60 -36.75 -6.46
CA SER A 5 -10.75 -35.44 -5.80
C SER A 5 -9.69 -34.47 -6.33
N SER A 6 -10.11 -33.32 -6.85
CA SER A 6 -9.24 -32.34 -7.51
C SER A 6 -8.75 -31.20 -6.60
N HIS A 7 -8.82 -31.35 -5.27
CA HIS A 7 -8.63 -30.23 -4.34
C HIS A 7 -7.22 -30.12 -3.72
N GLY A 8 -6.22 -30.84 -4.23
CA GLY A 8 -4.90 -30.95 -3.56
C GLY A 8 -3.69 -30.28 -4.21
N ARG A 9 -3.82 -29.60 -5.37
CA ARG A 9 -2.64 -29.37 -6.25
C ARG A 9 -2.40 -27.92 -6.70
N ARG A 10 -2.57 -26.95 -5.81
CA ARG A 10 -2.05 -25.56 -6.01
C ARG A 10 -1.15 -25.09 -4.85
N GLY A 11 -0.47 -26.02 -4.19
CA GLY A 11 0.55 -25.72 -3.16
C GLY A 11 1.98 -25.59 -3.72
N LEU A 12 2.18 -25.86 -5.02
CA LEU A 12 3.47 -25.70 -5.67
C LEU A 12 3.63 -24.25 -6.11
N TYR A 13 4.78 -23.67 -5.76
CA TYR A 13 5.14 -22.34 -6.18
C TYR A 13 5.31 -22.33 -7.71
N ASN A 14 4.70 -21.34 -8.37
CA ASN A 14 4.87 -21.05 -9.79
C ASN A 14 5.16 -19.56 -9.95
N ARG A 15 6.29 -19.22 -10.57
CA ARG A 15 6.69 -17.84 -10.81
C ARG A 15 5.64 -17.08 -11.61
N GLU A 16 5.15 -17.65 -12.71
CA GLU A 16 4.14 -17.00 -13.57
C GLU A 16 2.85 -16.68 -12.80
N SER A 17 2.38 -17.63 -11.97
CA SER A 17 1.22 -17.40 -11.11
C SER A 17 1.46 -16.31 -10.07
N THR A 18 2.68 -16.21 -9.52
CA THR A 18 3.03 -15.11 -8.61
C THR A 18 3.13 -13.76 -9.33
N GLU A 19 3.64 -13.70 -10.56
CA GLU A 19 3.65 -12.46 -11.36
C GLU A 19 2.24 -11.99 -11.65
N ALA A 20 1.35 -12.89 -12.09
CA ALA A 20 -0.05 -12.56 -12.33
C ALA A 20 -0.75 -12.06 -11.04
N LEU A 21 -0.44 -12.68 -9.90
CA LEU A 21 -0.94 -12.25 -8.60
C LEU A 21 -0.45 -10.83 -8.25
N LEU A 22 0.84 -10.56 -8.45
CA LEU A 22 1.43 -9.25 -8.18
C LEU A 22 0.89 -8.16 -9.12
N ALA A 23 0.64 -8.48 -10.39
CA ALA A 23 0.00 -7.56 -11.33
C ALA A 23 -1.42 -7.18 -10.90
N LEU A 24 -2.21 -8.16 -10.43
CA LEU A 24 -3.54 -7.91 -9.87
C LEU A 24 -3.48 -7.11 -8.57
N HIS A 25 -2.43 -7.28 -7.77
CA HIS A 25 -2.22 -6.48 -6.57
C HIS A 25 -1.89 -5.02 -6.95
N ALA A 26 -0.96 -4.82 -7.88
CA ALA A 26 -0.58 -3.51 -8.37
C ALA A 26 -1.76 -2.73 -8.96
N SER A 27 -2.75 -3.40 -9.56
CA SER A 27 -3.97 -2.77 -10.09
C SER A 27 -5.08 -2.52 -9.06
N GLY A 28 -4.78 -2.63 -7.76
CA GLY A 28 -5.68 -2.19 -6.70
C GLY A 28 -6.36 -3.28 -5.88
N LYS A 29 -6.16 -4.57 -6.20
CA LYS A 29 -6.70 -5.66 -5.36
C LYS A 29 -5.79 -5.92 -4.17
N THR A 30 -6.36 -6.29 -3.03
CA THR A 30 -5.55 -6.71 -1.87
C THR A 30 -4.94 -8.10 -2.09
N ILE A 31 -3.74 -8.36 -1.55
CA ILE A 31 -3.10 -9.68 -1.62
C ILE A 31 -4.04 -10.80 -1.16
N LEU A 32 -4.83 -10.57 -0.11
CA LEU A 32 -5.81 -11.55 0.38
C LEU A 32 -6.88 -11.88 -0.67
N GLN A 33 -7.43 -10.87 -1.34
CA GLN A 33 -8.40 -11.06 -2.41
C GLN A 33 -7.78 -11.78 -3.60
N VAL A 34 -6.56 -11.41 -4.00
CA VAL A 34 -5.90 -12.05 -5.14
C VAL A 34 -5.54 -13.50 -4.83
N CYS A 35 -4.99 -13.79 -3.65
CA CYS A 35 -4.75 -15.16 -3.18
C CYS A 35 -6.02 -16.02 -3.26
N LYS A 36 -7.16 -15.49 -2.77
CA LYS A 36 -8.46 -16.16 -2.88
C LYS A 36 -8.87 -16.41 -4.33
N GLN A 37 -8.69 -15.43 -5.22
CA GLN A 37 -9.02 -15.56 -6.66
C GLN A 37 -8.12 -16.58 -7.38
N SER A 38 -6.84 -16.65 -7.03
CA SER A 38 -5.88 -17.60 -7.61
C SER A 38 -5.99 -19.01 -7.02
N GLY A 39 -6.77 -19.19 -5.94
CA GLY A 39 -6.86 -20.45 -5.21
C GLY A 39 -5.57 -20.78 -4.43
N ILE A 40 -4.80 -19.76 -4.06
CA ILE A 40 -3.59 -19.85 -3.24
C ILE A 40 -3.96 -19.44 -1.82
N LYS A 41 -3.56 -20.23 -0.82
CA LYS A 41 -3.74 -19.81 0.58
C LYS A 41 -2.81 -18.63 0.89
N ALA A 42 -3.32 -17.62 1.58
CA ALA A 42 -2.53 -16.45 1.97
C ALA A 42 -1.26 -16.84 2.73
N ASP A 43 -1.37 -17.77 3.69
CA ASP A 43 -0.24 -18.28 4.47
C ASP A 43 0.85 -18.88 3.57
N THR A 44 0.44 -19.63 2.54
CA THR A 44 1.38 -20.22 1.58
C THR A 44 2.10 -19.14 0.78
N TYR A 45 1.40 -18.09 0.35
CA TYR A 45 2.01 -16.95 -0.31
C TYR A 45 3.02 -16.23 0.60
N PHE A 46 2.65 -15.97 1.86
CA PHE A 46 3.54 -15.33 2.83
C PHE A 46 4.77 -16.19 3.15
N GLN A 47 4.62 -17.52 3.22
CA GLN A 47 5.76 -18.44 3.34
C GLN A 47 6.70 -18.37 2.13
N TRP A 48 6.17 -18.24 0.91
CA TRP A 48 7.02 -18.06 -0.28
C TRP A 48 7.74 -16.71 -0.27
N LEU A 49 7.06 -15.66 0.19
CA LEU A 49 7.60 -14.32 0.32
C LEU A 49 8.71 -14.28 1.38
N GLU A 50 8.50 -14.89 2.54
CA GLU A 50 9.49 -14.96 3.62
C GLU A 50 10.78 -15.65 3.17
N ARG A 51 10.64 -16.78 2.46
CA ARG A 51 11.74 -17.55 1.87
C ARG A 51 12.36 -16.92 0.62
N ASP A 52 11.85 -15.76 0.20
CA ASP A 52 12.30 -15.02 -0.98
C ASP A 52 12.40 -15.88 -2.25
N LYS A 53 11.39 -16.72 -2.50
CA LYS A 53 11.40 -17.63 -3.65
C LYS A 53 11.51 -16.86 -4.96
N ASP A 54 12.55 -17.10 -5.74
CA ASP A 54 12.88 -16.36 -6.97
C ASP A 54 12.79 -14.83 -6.82
N GLY A 55 13.38 -14.27 -5.76
CA GLY A 55 13.38 -12.83 -5.53
C GLY A 55 11.98 -12.23 -5.35
N LEU A 56 11.02 -13.02 -4.83
CA LEU A 56 9.64 -12.58 -4.63
C LEU A 56 9.54 -11.38 -3.69
N LYS A 57 10.48 -11.17 -2.76
CA LYS A 57 10.47 -9.98 -1.88
C LYS A 57 10.56 -8.70 -2.66
N GLU A 58 11.49 -8.62 -3.60
CA GLU A 58 11.70 -7.42 -4.40
C GLU A 58 10.54 -7.18 -5.36
N ARG A 59 10.06 -8.24 -6.02
CA ARG A 59 8.88 -8.14 -6.89
C ARG A 59 7.63 -7.72 -6.12
N HIS A 60 7.44 -8.25 -4.92
CA HIS A 60 6.35 -7.86 -4.05
C HIS A 60 6.48 -6.41 -3.56
N ARG A 61 7.70 -5.96 -3.23
CA ARG A 61 7.99 -4.57 -2.87
C ARG A 61 7.57 -3.62 -4.00
N ARG A 62 7.99 -3.90 -5.24
CA ARG A 62 7.60 -3.12 -6.42
C ARG A 62 6.09 -3.11 -6.65
N ALA A 63 5.42 -4.25 -6.50
CA ALA A 63 3.97 -4.31 -6.62
C ALA A 63 3.25 -3.45 -5.58
N LYS A 64 3.81 -3.32 -4.36
CA LYS A 64 3.27 -2.43 -3.33
C LYS A 64 3.44 -0.95 -3.68
N GLU A 65 4.55 -0.58 -4.34
CA GLU A 65 4.78 0.79 -4.82
C GLU A 65 3.74 1.15 -5.88
N LEU A 66 3.55 0.29 -6.88
CA LEU A 66 2.51 0.48 -7.91
C LEU A 66 1.10 0.50 -7.31
N TYR A 67 0.82 -0.35 -6.33
CA TYR A 67 -0.46 -0.30 -5.60
C TYR A 67 -0.66 1.04 -4.88
N ALA A 68 0.41 1.64 -4.35
CA ALA A 68 0.34 2.93 -3.67
C ALA A 68 0.03 4.06 -4.67
N GLU A 69 0.66 4.05 -5.84
CA GLU A 69 0.34 4.97 -6.95
C GLU A 69 -1.11 4.81 -7.39
N TRP A 70 -1.55 3.58 -7.67
CA TRP A 70 -2.95 3.31 -8.01
C TRP A 70 -3.93 3.80 -6.92
N LEU A 71 -3.57 3.61 -5.65
CA LEU A 71 -4.41 4.03 -4.53
C LEU A 71 -4.51 5.55 -4.43
N ASN A 72 -3.43 6.27 -4.74
CA ASN A 72 -3.43 7.72 -4.82
C ASN A 72 -4.42 8.21 -5.89
N ASP A 73 -4.28 7.71 -7.12
CA ASP A 73 -5.18 8.06 -8.23
C ASP A 73 -6.64 7.71 -7.89
N ARG A 74 -6.86 6.57 -7.24
CA ARG A 74 -8.19 6.14 -6.81
C ARG A 74 -8.79 7.05 -5.74
N ILE A 75 -7.99 7.61 -4.85
CA ILE A 75 -8.45 8.59 -3.86
C ILE A 75 -8.91 9.86 -4.57
N ASP A 76 -8.14 10.36 -5.54
CA ASP A 76 -8.50 11.55 -6.31
C ASP A 76 -9.81 11.36 -7.07
N GLU A 77 -10.01 10.19 -7.69
CA GLU A 77 -11.28 9.83 -8.33
C GLU A 77 -12.45 9.87 -7.34
N ILE A 78 -12.30 9.33 -6.13
CA ILE A 78 -13.37 9.25 -5.13
C ILE A 78 -13.74 10.65 -4.59
N ILE A 79 -12.76 11.53 -4.44
CA ILE A 79 -12.97 12.90 -3.95
C ILE A 79 -13.78 13.72 -4.95
N VAL A 80 -13.46 13.60 -6.25
CA VAL A 80 -14.13 14.38 -7.31
C VAL A 80 -15.45 13.74 -7.74
N ALA A 81 -15.62 12.43 -7.59
CA ALA A 81 -16.82 11.73 -8.03
C ALA A 81 -18.09 12.23 -7.30
N PRO A 82 -19.18 12.50 -8.03
CA PRO A 82 -20.45 12.84 -7.41
C PRO A 82 -20.95 11.69 -6.51
N LEU A 83 -21.78 12.03 -5.53
CA LEU A 83 -22.49 11.03 -4.74
C LEU A 83 -23.45 10.26 -5.63
N SER A 84 -23.46 8.93 -5.54
CA SER A 84 -24.47 8.12 -6.21
C SER A 84 -25.86 8.39 -5.60
N GLU A 85 -26.93 8.04 -6.31
CA GLU A 85 -28.29 8.17 -5.78
C GLU A 85 -28.50 7.33 -4.51
N GLU A 86 -27.88 6.15 -4.45
CA GLU A 86 -27.86 5.33 -3.24
C GLU A 86 -27.16 6.07 -2.11
N GLU A 87 -25.98 6.65 -2.34
CA GLU A 87 -25.24 7.39 -1.30
C GLU A 87 -25.96 8.66 -0.84
N LYS A 88 -26.66 9.35 -1.73
CA LYS A 88 -27.50 10.51 -1.36
C LYS A 88 -28.60 10.14 -0.38
N ASN A 89 -29.18 8.95 -0.53
CA ASN A 89 -30.22 8.42 0.35
C ASN A 89 -29.69 7.95 1.72
N HIS A 90 -28.37 7.88 1.90
CA HIS A 90 -27.74 7.49 3.15
C HIS A 90 -27.01 8.70 3.76
N PRO A 91 -27.53 9.32 4.84
CA PRO A 91 -26.91 10.52 5.44
C PRO A 91 -25.46 10.31 5.90
N GLN A 92 -25.05 9.05 6.09
CA GLN A 92 -23.71 8.64 6.49
C GLN A 92 -22.73 8.39 5.32
N ALA A 93 -23.16 8.44 4.06
CA ALA A 93 -22.31 8.10 2.92
C ALA A 93 -21.11 9.04 2.76
N ILE A 94 -21.33 10.35 2.91
CA ILE A 94 -20.24 11.35 2.90
C ILE A 94 -19.22 11.04 3.99
N LYS A 95 -19.71 10.68 5.18
CA LYS A 95 -18.84 10.34 6.31
C LYS A 95 -18.03 9.07 6.05
N LEU A 96 -18.63 8.06 5.44
CA LEU A 96 -17.95 6.82 5.05
C LEU A 96 -16.86 7.08 4.00
N ARG A 97 -17.12 7.92 2.99
CA ARG A 97 -16.10 8.35 2.03
C ARG A 97 -14.95 9.09 2.71
N GLU A 98 -15.25 10.03 3.60
CA GLU A 98 -14.23 10.76 4.37
C GLU A 98 -13.36 9.80 5.21
N VAL A 99 -13.98 8.85 5.92
CA VAL A 99 -13.28 7.84 6.72
C VAL A 99 -12.42 6.94 5.84
N PHE A 100 -12.93 6.54 4.67
CA PHE A 100 -12.19 5.74 3.71
C PHE A 100 -10.94 6.48 3.23
N VAL A 101 -11.09 7.71 2.75
CA VAL A 101 -9.97 8.54 2.27
C VAL A 101 -8.93 8.75 3.37
N LYS A 102 -9.36 9.16 4.57
CA LYS A 102 -8.45 9.37 5.72
C LYS A 102 -7.66 8.12 6.07
N LYS A 103 -8.33 6.97 6.14
CA LYS A 103 -7.68 5.69 6.41
C LYS A 103 -6.62 5.36 5.34
N LYS A 104 -6.95 5.61 4.06
CA LYS A 104 -6.05 5.29 2.94
C LYS A 104 -4.86 6.24 2.84
N MET A 105 -5.05 7.53 3.06
CA MET A 105 -3.95 8.50 3.18
C MET A 105 -3.00 8.10 4.33
N TRP A 106 -3.53 7.73 5.50
CA TRP A 106 -2.71 7.27 6.62
C TRP A 106 -1.93 5.97 6.28
N GLU A 107 -2.55 5.02 5.58
CA GLU A 107 -1.88 3.80 5.13
C GLU A 107 -0.72 4.13 4.16
N LEU A 108 -0.91 5.08 3.24
CA LEU A 108 0.12 5.58 2.31
C LEU A 108 1.29 6.23 3.06
N GLU A 109 1.01 7.19 3.96
CA GLU A 109 2.02 7.86 4.78
C GLU A 109 2.88 6.88 5.58
N LYS A 110 2.26 5.87 6.21
CA LYS A 110 2.99 4.93 7.08
C LYS A 110 3.81 3.92 6.30
N ARG A 111 3.31 3.44 5.17
CA ARG A 111 3.95 2.37 4.38
C ARG A 111 4.91 2.90 3.33
N HIS A 112 4.71 4.12 2.84
CA HIS A 112 5.46 4.76 1.76
C HIS A 112 5.90 6.18 2.17
N ARG A 113 6.48 6.29 3.37
CA ARG A 113 6.84 7.57 4.03
C ARG A 113 7.67 8.52 3.19
N HIS A 114 8.55 7.99 2.33
CA HIS A 114 9.46 8.82 1.54
C HIS A 114 8.76 9.56 0.39
N VAL A 115 7.64 9.03 -0.12
CA VAL A 115 6.85 9.65 -1.20
C VAL A 115 5.64 10.40 -0.66
N TYR A 116 4.88 9.77 0.24
CA TYR A 116 3.59 10.28 0.70
C TYR A 116 3.63 10.80 2.14
N GLY A 117 4.80 10.82 2.77
CA GLY A 117 4.94 11.38 4.12
C GLY A 117 4.86 12.90 4.12
N ASN A 118 4.62 13.47 5.30
CA ASN A 118 4.61 14.91 5.44
C ASN A 118 6.02 15.49 5.22
N HIS A 119 6.16 16.40 4.26
CA HIS A 119 7.41 17.10 3.96
C HIS A 119 7.36 18.50 4.58
N VAL A 120 8.17 18.73 5.62
CA VAL A 120 8.24 20.00 6.35
C VAL A 120 9.61 20.61 6.16
N SER A 121 9.67 21.85 5.65
CA SER A 121 10.89 22.67 5.68
C SER A 121 10.91 23.51 6.95
N VAL A 122 12.04 23.49 7.67
CA VAL A 122 12.24 24.32 8.86
C VAL A 122 13.40 25.26 8.59
N GLU A 123 13.11 26.55 8.49
CA GLU A 123 14.13 27.59 8.44
C GLU A 123 14.49 28.00 9.87
N GLN A 124 15.72 27.74 10.30
CA GLN A 124 16.22 28.12 11.62
C GLN A 124 17.09 29.37 11.50
N LYS A 125 16.54 30.53 11.86
CA LYS A 125 17.30 31.78 11.98
C LYS A 125 17.80 31.92 13.41
N HIS A 126 19.10 31.69 13.61
CA HIS A 126 19.75 31.94 14.88
C HIS A 126 20.57 33.23 14.80
N THR A 127 20.42 34.10 15.79
CA THR A 127 21.36 35.21 16.03
C THR A 127 22.36 34.71 17.07
N ILE A 128 23.61 34.54 16.67
CA ILE A 128 24.68 34.13 17.59
C ILE A 128 25.25 35.41 18.19
N ASP A 129 25.19 35.54 19.51
CA ASP A 129 25.92 36.60 20.21
C ASP A 129 27.42 36.24 20.23
N LEU A 130 28.23 37.03 19.53
CA LEU A 130 29.66 36.82 19.40
C LEU A 130 30.46 37.42 20.57
N LYS A 131 29.85 38.21 21.46
CA LYS A 131 30.54 38.83 22.61
C LYS A 131 31.34 37.83 23.45
N PRO A 132 30.82 36.65 23.83
CA PRO A 132 31.54 35.71 24.70
C PRO A 132 32.80 35.11 24.04
N LEU A 133 32.87 35.10 22.70
CA LEU A 133 34.05 34.65 21.96
C LEU A 133 35.09 35.77 21.85
N MET A 134 34.64 37.02 21.69
CA MET A 134 35.51 38.19 21.64
C MET A 134 36.24 38.42 22.98
N ASP A 135 35.55 38.22 24.11
CA ASP A 135 36.12 38.39 25.45
C ASP A 135 37.22 37.38 25.81
N ARG A 136 37.38 36.29 25.04
CA ARG A 136 38.42 35.27 25.25
C ARG A 136 39.70 35.49 24.45
N VAL A 137 39.71 36.47 23.54
CA VAL A 137 40.84 36.78 22.64
C VAL A 137 41.65 37.99 23.13
N GLN A 138 41.17 38.68 24.17
CA GLN A 138 41.92 39.71 24.93
C GLN A 138 42.63 39.08 26.14
#